data_AF-A0A2N6KAT4-F1
#
_entry.id   AF-A0A2N6KAT4-F1
#
_cell.length_a   1.000
_cell.length_b   1.000
_cell.length_c   1.000
_cell.angle_alpha   90.00
_cell.angle_beta   90.00
_cell.angle_gamma   90.00
#
_symmetry.space_group_name_H-M   'P 1'
#
loop_
_entity.id
_entity.type
_entity.pdbx_description
1 polymer ?
#
loop_
_entity_poly.entity_id
_entity_poly.type
_entity_poly.pdbx_seq_one_letter_code
_entity_poly.pdbx_strand_id
1 'polypeptide(L)'
;AFGIDWLHWWAQGRPNTAQGLAFKRQEEKYLSTWKDIVHRVVWDYCAKHNLKRPNRCTTVQPSGTKSLLTGASPGWHPPKAQRFIRRITFRKNDPVALACIDYGYNVIPSQSDKDEQGNLLNDPFDSRVSEWLVEIPVAVPWADLPGADEVDISKFSALSQMDFYMQVQKFYVTHNTSATIELREQEIEALGTRIYETIRDDEGYISVALLARFDDHQTFPRLPFEPITKQQYEKLMQEVKMRRQTHDFHTALSRYDFGELMEVGPAGCDSDKCMLPEENPN
;
A
#
# COMPACT_ATOMS: atom_id res chain seq x y z
N ALA A 1 -17.63 8.79 3.66
CA ALA A 1 -18.46 8.23 2.58
C ALA A 1 -19.25 7.00 3.02
N PHE A 2 -18.68 6.09 3.83
CA PHE A 2 -19.40 4.85 4.23
C PHE A 2 -19.37 4.53 5.74
N GLY A 3 -18.46 5.13 6.52
CA GLY A 3 -18.43 5.00 7.97
C GLY A 3 -17.78 3.71 8.48
N ILE A 4 -17.76 3.53 9.80
CA ILE A 4 -17.11 2.38 10.46
C ILE A 4 -17.87 1.07 10.24
N ASP A 5 -19.20 1.12 10.15
CA ASP A 5 -20.05 -0.04 9.89
C ASP A 5 -19.72 -0.72 8.56
N TRP A 6 -19.33 0.06 7.55
CA TRP A 6 -18.87 -0.46 6.26
C TRP A 6 -17.56 -1.24 6.38
N LEU A 7 -16.65 -0.79 7.27
CA LEU A 7 -15.40 -1.49 7.55
C LEU A 7 -15.64 -2.79 8.34
N HIS A 8 -16.57 -2.80 9.30
CA HIS A 8 -16.98 -4.02 9.99
C HIS A 8 -17.63 -5.02 9.03
N TRP A 9 -18.48 -4.56 8.12
CA TRP A 9 -19.07 -5.39 7.07
C TRP A 9 -18.02 -5.99 6.14
N TRP A 10 -16.96 -5.23 5.81
CA TRP A 10 -15.78 -5.73 5.12
C TRP A 10 -15.07 -6.85 5.89
N ALA A 11 -14.82 -6.66 7.19
CA ALA A 11 -14.18 -7.67 8.03
C ALA A 11 -15.00 -8.97 8.14
N GLN A 12 -16.31 -8.91 7.91
CA GLN A 12 -17.22 -10.06 7.92
C GLN A 12 -17.30 -10.81 6.58
N GLY A 13 -16.51 -10.43 5.57
CA GLY A 13 -16.58 -11.10 4.26
C GLY A 13 -17.51 -10.43 3.24
N ARG A 14 -17.97 -9.19 3.50
CA ARG A 14 -18.93 -8.46 2.67
C ARG A 14 -20.24 -9.23 2.35
N PRO A 15 -20.91 -9.86 3.34
CA PRO A 15 -22.09 -10.70 3.10
C PRO A 15 -23.28 -9.91 2.51
N ASN A 16 -24.10 -10.58 1.71
CA ASN A 16 -25.32 -10.02 1.09
C ASN A 16 -26.51 -9.95 2.07
N THR A 17 -26.31 -9.41 3.26
CA THR A 17 -27.41 -9.06 4.18
C THR A 17 -28.18 -7.84 3.66
N ALA A 18 -29.33 -7.52 4.24
CA ALA A 18 -30.07 -6.30 3.87
C ALA A 18 -29.20 -5.03 3.96
N GLN A 19 -28.38 -4.93 5.01
CA GLN A 19 -27.42 -3.84 5.17
C GLN A 19 -26.26 -3.93 4.18
N GLY A 20 -25.70 -5.12 3.93
CA GLY A 20 -24.63 -5.32 2.94
C GLY A 20 -25.05 -4.94 1.52
N LEU A 21 -26.28 -5.29 1.13
CA LEU A 21 -26.85 -4.87 -0.15
C LEU A 21 -27.04 -3.34 -0.23
N ALA A 22 -27.40 -2.69 0.89
CA ALA A 22 -27.45 -1.23 0.94
C ALA A 22 -26.06 -0.60 0.78
N PHE A 23 -25.02 -1.18 1.39
CA PHE A 23 -23.63 -0.74 1.17
C PHE A 23 -23.19 -0.90 -0.28
N LYS A 24 -23.46 -2.05 -0.92
CA LYS A 24 -23.12 -2.27 -2.34
C LYS A 24 -23.81 -1.26 -3.27
N ARG A 25 -25.07 -0.93 -3.02
CA ARG A 25 -25.79 0.11 -3.77
C ARG A 25 -25.18 1.49 -3.58
N GLN A 26 -24.73 1.80 -2.35
CA GLN A 26 -24.08 3.08 -2.07
C GLN A 26 -22.69 3.15 -2.74
N GLU A 27 -21.95 2.04 -2.78
CA GLU A 27 -20.67 1.93 -3.50
C GLU A 27 -20.88 2.14 -5.00
N GLU A 28 -21.82 1.41 -5.60
CA GLU A 28 -22.23 1.56 -7.01
C GLU A 28 -22.58 3.01 -7.32
N LYS A 29 -23.49 3.62 -6.54
CA LYS A 29 -23.89 5.01 -6.73
C LYS A 29 -22.69 5.95 -6.70
N TYR A 30 -21.78 5.77 -5.75
CA TYR A 30 -20.57 6.60 -5.63
C TYR A 30 -19.65 6.44 -6.85
N LEU A 31 -19.38 5.20 -7.25
CA LEU A 31 -18.49 4.85 -8.36
C LEU A 31 -19.06 5.32 -9.70
N SER A 32 -20.34 5.07 -9.97
CA SER A 32 -21.02 5.50 -11.19
C SER A 32 -21.15 7.01 -11.28
N THR A 33 -21.38 7.71 -10.17
CA THR A 33 -21.37 9.18 -10.16
C THR A 33 -20.04 9.73 -10.68
N TRP A 34 -18.91 9.21 -10.20
CA TRP A 34 -17.59 9.63 -10.69
C TRP A 34 -17.36 9.24 -12.15
N LYS A 35 -17.78 8.05 -12.56
CA LYS A 35 -17.71 7.61 -13.96
C LYS A 35 -18.47 8.56 -14.88
N ASP A 36 -19.70 8.92 -14.53
CA ASP A 36 -20.57 9.78 -15.32
C ASP A 36 -20.01 11.21 -15.41
N ILE A 37 -19.47 11.74 -14.31
CA ILE A 37 -18.79 13.03 -14.29
C ILE A 37 -17.61 13.04 -15.26
N VAL A 38 -16.74 12.02 -15.22
CA VAL A 38 -15.57 11.94 -16.11
C VAL A 38 -16.01 11.90 -17.57
N HIS A 39 -16.98 11.05 -17.92
CA HIS A 39 -17.46 10.94 -19.31
C HIS A 39 -18.07 12.26 -19.78
N ARG A 40 -18.94 12.88 -18.97
CA ARG A 40 -19.57 14.16 -19.30
C ARG A 40 -18.51 15.24 -19.55
N VAL A 41 -17.58 15.44 -18.62
CA VAL A 41 -16.58 16.51 -18.71
C VAL A 41 -15.62 16.30 -19.87
N VAL A 42 -15.16 15.06 -20.10
CA VAL A 42 -14.28 14.74 -21.24
C VAL A 42 -15.02 14.95 -22.57
N TRP A 43 -16.28 14.53 -22.67
CA TRP A 43 -17.05 14.68 -23.91
C TRP A 43 -17.44 16.13 -24.19
N ASP A 44 -17.76 16.92 -23.15
CA ASP A 44 -17.99 18.36 -23.25
C ASP A 44 -16.73 19.06 -23.78
N TYR A 45 -15.55 18.70 -23.25
CA TYR A 45 -14.27 19.20 -23.73
C TYR A 45 -14.01 18.81 -25.19
N CYS A 46 -14.20 17.53 -25.55
CA CYS A 46 -14.03 17.07 -26.93
C CYS A 46 -14.98 17.81 -27.89
N ALA A 47 -16.24 18.01 -27.51
CA ALA A 47 -17.21 18.73 -28.34
C ALA A 47 -16.81 20.20 -28.53
N LYS A 48 -16.42 20.89 -27.44
CA LYS A 48 -15.96 22.28 -27.49
C LYS A 48 -14.75 22.49 -28.40
N HIS A 49 -13.86 21.50 -28.46
CA HIS A 49 -12.61 21.58 -29.22
C HIS A 49 -12.63 20.79 -30.53
N ASN A 50 -13.79 20.31 -30.97
CA ASN A 50 -13.96 19.50 -32.18
C ASN A 50 -13.01 18.27 -32.26
N LEU A 51 -12.82 17.59 -31.12
CA LEU A 51 -11.99 16.40 -30.98
C LEU A 51 -12.86 15.13 -31.00
N LYS A 52 -12.27 14.01 -31.45
CA LYS A 52 -12.91 12.69 -31.34
C LYS A 52 -13.06 12.29 -29.87
N ARG A 53 -14.27 11.92 -29.46
CA ARG A 53 -14.53 11.39 -28.13
C ARG A 53 -13.82 10.05 -27.94
N PRO A 54 -13.14 9.82 -26.80
CA PRO A 54 -12.54 8.52 -26.49
C PRO A 54 -13.64 7.48 -26.17
N ASN A 55 -13.37 6.23 -26.53
CA ASN A 55 -14.28 5.10 -26.24
C ASN A 55 -14.31 4.72 -24.75
N ARG A 56 -13.24 5.05 -24.00
CA ARG A 56 -13.03 4.70 -22.59
C ARG A 56 -12.27 5.82 -21.90
N CYS A 57 -12.71 6.23 -20.71
CA CYS A 57 -12.18 7.42 -20.02
C CYS A 57 -11.68 7.14 -18.60
N THR A 58 -11.95 5.96 -18.05
CA THR A 58 -11.72 5.66 -16.63
C THR A 58 -10.90 4.38 -16.46
N THR A 59 -9.93 4.43 -15.56
CA THR A 59 -9.05 3.32 -15.17
C THR A 59 -8.69 3.47 -13.69
N VAL A 60 -8.23 2.38 -13.06
CA VAL A 60 -7.62 2.43 -11.74
C VAL A 60 -6.23 1.82 -11.82
N GLN A 61 -5.23 2.65 -11.56
CA GLN A 61 -3.84 2.23 -11.39
C GLN A 61 -3.48 2.38 -9.90
N PRO A 62 -3.06 1.31 -9.21
CA PRO A 62 -2.58 1.39 -7.83
C PRO A 62 -1.20 2.05 -7.82
N SER A 63 -1.14 3.37 -7.91
CA SER A 63 0.11 4.12 -7.94
C SER A 63 0.69 4.26 -6.54
N GLY A 64 1.53 3.30 -6.13
CA GLY A 64 2.17 3.28 -4.81
C GLY A 64 2.85 4.60 -4.46
N THR A 65 3.75 5.10 -5.32
CA THR A 65 4.48 6.35 -5.07
C THR A 65 3.57 7.58 -4.97
N LYS A 66 2.60 7.75 -5.87
CA LYS A 66 1.70 8.93 -5.85
C LYS A 66 0.78 8.92 -4.63
N SER A 67 0.35 7.73 -4.21
CA SER A 67 -0.56 7.59 -3.06
C SER A 67 0.16 7.95 -1.75
N LEU A 68 1.46 7.66 -1.65
CA LEU A 68 2.28 8.05 -0.50
C LEU A 68 2.35 9.57 -0.31
N LEU A 69 2.36 10.37 -1.39
CA LEU A 69 2.39 11.84 -1.30
C LEU A 69 1.14 12.44 -0.64
N THR A 70 0.01 11.74 -0.75
CA THR A 70 -1.29 12.22 -0.25
C THR A 70 -1.78 11.45 0.97
N GLY A 71 -1.05 10.42 1.41
CA GLY A 71 -1.50 9.49 2.44
C GLY A 71 -2.73 8.66 2.03
N ALA A 72 -3.03 8.58 0.74
CA ALA A 72 -4.16 7.83 0.21
C ALA A 72 -3.82 6.33 0.07
N SER A 73 -4.85 5.50 0.00
CA SER A 73 -4.70 4.09 -0.36
C SER A 73 -4.30 3.94 -1.84
N PRO A 74 -3.47 2.96 -2.20
CA PRO A 74 -3.04 2.75 -3.59
C PRO A 74 -4.19 2.18 -4.44
N GLY A 75 -4.86 3.07 -5.18
CA GLY A 75 -6.02 2.72 -5.99
C GLY A 75 -7.22 2.39 -5.10
N TRP A 76 -7.64 1.13 -5.10
CA TRP A 76 -8.79 0.65 -4.33
C TRP A 76 -8.39 -0.24 -3.14
N HIS A 77 -7.11 -0.64 -3.04
CA HIS A 77 -6.65 -1.60 -2.05
C HIS A 77 -6.82 -1.05 -0.63
N PRO A 78 -7.30 -1.86 0.33
CA PRO A 78 -7.23 -1.53 1.74
C PRO A 78 -5.78 -1.21 2.16
N PRO A 79 -5.57 -0.27 3.11
CA PRO A 79 -4.24 -0.07 3.66
C PRO A 79 -3.80 -1.33 4.43
N LYS A 80 -2.48 -1.51 4.61
CA LYS A 80 -1.94 -2.69 5.30
C LYS A 80 -2.34 -2.78 6.77
N ALA A 81 -2.48 -1.62 7.41
CA ALA A 81 -2.97 -1.44 8.77
C ALA A 81 -3.44 0.01 8.93
N GLN A 82 -4.17 0.30 10.01
CA GLN A 82 -4.52 1.67 10.39
C GLN A 82 -3.28 2.49 10.76
N ARG A 83 -2.34 1.84 11.45
CA ARG A 83 -1.06 2.41 11.86
C ARG A 83 0.05 1.42 11.60
N PHE A 84 1.15 1.91 11.07
CA PHE A 84 2.29 1.08 10.71
C PHE A 84 3.59 1.89 10.74
N ILE A 85 4.71 1.20 10.92
CA ILE A 85 6.03 1.73 10.59
C ILE A 85 6.22 1.56 9.08
N ARG A 86 6.45 2.67 8.39
CA ARG A 86 6.88 2.69 6.99
C ARG A 86 8.40 2.74 6.96
N ARG A 87 9.02 1.74 6.34
CA ARG A 87 10.47 1.72 6.12
C ARG A 87 10.79 2.17 4.70
N ILE A 88 11.67 3.16 4.58
CA ILE A 88 12.20 3.66 3.31
C ILE A 88 13.70 3.42 3.32
N THR A 89 14.19 2.71 2.29
CA THR A 89 15.61 2.41 2.14
C THR A 89 16.36 3.59 1.54
N PHE A 90 17.46 3.95 2.18
CA PHE A 90 18.44 4.90 1.70
C PHE A 90 19.82 4.25 1.77
N ARG A 91 20.75 4.75 0.97
CA ARG A 91 22.16 4.42 1.20
C ARG A 91 22.57 4.93 2.59
N LYS A 92 23.52 4.25 3.25
CA LYS A 92 24.10 4.75 4.48
C LYS A 92 24.67 6.16 4.27
N ASN A 93 24.35 7.09 5.17
CA ASN A 93 24.71 8.51 5.11
C ASN A 93 24.11 9.33 3.96
N ASP A 94 23.05 8.84 3.30
CA ASP A 94 22.29 9.67 2.36
C ASP A 94 21.83 10.99 3.02
N PRO A 95 21.96 12.15 2.35
CA PRO A 95 21.55 13.45 2.91
C PRO A 95 20.12 13.48 3.47
N VAL A 96 19.18 12.78 2.81
CA VAL A 96 17.78 12.69 3.26
C VAL A 96 17.67 11.82 4.50
N ALA A 97 18.43 10.72 4.59
CA ALA A 97 18.43 9.87 5.77
C ALA A 97 19.06 10.57 6.99
N LEU A 98 20.14 11.31 6.79
CA LEU A 98 20.75 12.16 7.83
C LEU A 98 19.77 13.25 8.29
N ALA A 99 19.09 13.92 7.35
CA ALA A 99 18.04 14.86 7.68
C ALA A 99 16.88 14.22 8.47
N CYS A 100 16.51 12.97 8.14
CA CYS A 100 15.51 12.22 8.90
C CYS A 100 15.93 11.97 10.35
N ILE A 101 17.20 11.64 10.60
CA ILE A 101 17.76 11.48 11.95
C ILE A 101 17.67 12.81 12.72
N ASP A 102 18.11 13.91 12.11
CA ASP A 102 18.01 15.26 12.69
C ASP A 102 16.56 15.68 12.97
N TYR A 103 15.62 15.19 12.17
CA TYR A 103 14.19 15.39 12.34
C TYR A 103 13.54 14.45 13.38
N GLY A 104 14.32 13.53 13.94
CA GLY A 104 13.98 12.64 15.05
C GLY A 104 13.57 11.22 14.67
N TYR A 105 13.55 10.88 13.38
CA TYR A 105 13.22 9.53 12.92
C TYR A 105 14.34 8.53 13.23
N ASN A 106 13.95 7.28 13.43
CA ASN A 106 14.89 6.19 13.68
C ASN A 106 15.45 5.65 12.36
N VAL A 107 16.67 5.13 12.40
CA VAL A 107 17.27 4.36 11.30
C VAL A 107 17.73 3.00 11.80
N ILE A 108 17.56 1.97 10.98
CA ILE A 108 18.07 0.62 11.25
C ILE A 108 18.80 0.08 10.02
N PRO A 109 19.69 -0.92 10.14
CA PRO A 109 20.30 -1.56 8.96
C PRO A 109 19.26 -2.20 8.04
N SER A 110 19.61 -2.39 6.76
CA SER A 110 18.75 -3.08 5.79
C SER A 110 18.59 -4.57 6.08
N GLN A 111 17.69 -5.26 5.36
CA GLN A 111 17.57 -6.72 5.45
C GLN A 111 18.77 -7.47 4.86
N SER A 112 19.56 -6.81 4.00
CA SER A 112 20.79 -7.34 3.41
C SER A 112 22.01 -7.23 4.33
N ASP A 113 21.98 -6.32 5.30
CA ASP A 113 23.10 -6.09 6.21
C ASP A 113 23.15 -7.19 7.27
N LYS A 114 23.97 -8.22 7.00
CA LYS A 114 24.13 -9.41 7.83
C LYS A 114 25.60 -9.65 8.21
N ASP A 115 25.81 -10.32 9.34
CA ASP A 115 27.14 -10.83 9.71
C ASP A 115 27.52 -12.09 8.90
N GLU A 116 28.73 -12.60 9.12
CA GLU A 116 29.26 -13.78 8.44
C GLU A 116 28.45 -15.06 8.74
N GLN A 117 27.65 -15.06 9.81
CA GLN A 117 26.78 -16.15 10.22
C GLN A 117 25.34 -15.99 9.69
N GLY A 118 25.06 -14.90 8.95
CA GLY A 118 23.76 -14.61 8.36
C GLY A 118 22.77 -13.91 9.31
N ASN A 119 23.19 -13.49 10.51
CA ASN A 119 22.33 -12.73 11.43
C ASN A 119 22.27 -11.27 11.01
N LEU A 120 21.12 -10.62 11.23
CA LEU A 120 20.97 -9.19 10.94
C LEU A 120 21.86 -8.34 11.84
N LEU A 121 22.56 -7.38 11.23
CA LEU A 121 23.23 -6.31 11.97
C LEU A 121 22.17 -5.44 12.64
N ASN A 122 22.40 -5.02 13.88
CA ASN A 122 21.44 -4.21 14.65
C ASN A 122 21.90 -2.76 14.88
N ASP A 123 23.21 -2.50 14.80
CA ASP A 123 23.75 -1.14 14.90
C ASP A 123 23.76 -0.49 13.51
N PRO A 124 22.95 0.56 13.24
CA PRO A 124 22.97 1.28 11.96
C PRO A 124 24.33 1.92 11.64
N PHE A 125 25.18 2.18 12.64
CA PHE A 125 26.46 2.84 12.44
C PHE A 125 27.63 1.87 12.22
N ASP A 126 27.43 0.56 12.38
CA ASP A 126 28.45 -0.48 12.09
C ASP A 126 29.00 -0.32 10.67
N SER A 127 30.33 -0.44 10.51
CA SER A 127 31.03 -0.25 9.24
C SER A 127 30.58 -1.18 8.12
N ARG A 128 29.96 -2.33 8.45
CA ARG A 128 29.43 -3.31 7.50
C ARG A 128 28.07 -2.92 6.93
N VAL A 129 27.37 -1.98 7.56
CA VAL A 129 26.06 -1.50 7.08
C VAL A 129 26.24 -0.70 5.81
N SER A 130 25.55 -1.13 4.76
CA SER A 130 25.55 -0.48 3.45
C SER A 130 24.37 0.47 3.26
N GLU A 131 23.25 0.19 3.93
CA GLU A 131 21.97 0.84 3.73
C GLU A 131 21.27 1.12 5.06
N TRP A 132 20.50 2.20 5.10
CA TRP A 132 19.63 2.54 6.22
C TRP A 132 18.17 2.43 5.81
N LEU A 133 17.38 1.80 6.67
CA LEU A 133 15.93 1.88 6.65
C LEU A 133 15.50 2.98 7.61
N VAL A 134 15.00 4.09 7.07
CA VAL A 134 14.36 5.13 7.88
C VAL A 134 12.98 4.64 8.29
N GLU A 135 12.71 4.64 9.59
CA GLU A 135 11.43 4.20 10.17
C GLU A 135 10.51 5.39 10.45
N ILE A 136 9.44 5.50 9.68
CA ILE A 136 8.45 6.57 9.77
C ILE A 136 7.14 6.00 10.33
N PRO A 137 6.72 6.36 11.54
CA PRO A 137 5.39 6.00 12.04
C PRO A 137 4.32 6.72 11.23
N VAL A 138 3.38 5.97 10.65
CA VAL A 138 2.29 6.49 9.82
C VAL A 138 0.94 6.04 10.37
N ALA A 139 -0.03 6.94 10.34
CA ALA A 139 -1.45 6.66 10.58
C ALA A 139 -2.26 7.03 9.34
N VAL A 140 -3.19 6.17 8.93
CA VAL A 140 -4.10 6.48 7.81
C VAL A 140 -5.09 7.57 8.24
N PRO A 141 -5.63 8.40 7.31
CA PRO A 141 -6.46 9.56 7.67
C PRO A 141 -7.70 9.28 8.51
N TRP A 142 -8.18 8.03 8.49
CA TRP A 142 -9.37 7.58 9.21
C TRP A 142 -9.04 6.74 10.47
N ALA A 143 -7.76 6.55 10.81
CA ALA A 143 -7.32 5.69 11.91
C ALA A 143 -7.89 6.11 13.28
N ASP A 144 -8.18 7.39 13.48
CA ASP A 144 -8.70 7.94 14.73
C ASP A 144 -10.23 8.06 14.78
N LEU A 145 -10.94 7.59 13.74
CA LEU A 145 -12.41 7.53 13.80
C LEU A 145 -12.84 6.57 14.93
N PRO A 146 -13.87 6.91 15.73
CA PRO A 146 -14.39 6.01 16.74
C PRO A 146 -14.71 4.61 16.17
N GLY A 147 -14.19 3.57 16.81
CA GLY A 147 -14.32 2.17 16.38
C GLY A 147 -13.34 1.71 15.28
N ALA A 148 -12.60 2.61 14.63
CA ALA A 148 -11.64 2.24 13.58
C ALA A 148 -10.54 1.29 14.05
N ASP A 149 -10.09 1.43 15.30
CA ASP A 149 -9.07 0.58 15.91
C ASP A 149 -9.54 -0.86 16.18
N GLU A 150 -10.85 -1.10 16.19
CA GLU A 150 -11.44 -2.41 16.45
C GLU A 150 -11.54 -3.26 15.17
N VAL A 151 -11.38 -2.65 14.00
CA VAL A 151 -11.44 -3.35 12.72
C VAL A 151 -10.09 -3.95 12.40
N ASP A 152 -9.96 -5.26 12.48
CA ASP A 152 -8.74 -5.92 12.04
C ASP A 152 -8.70 -6.03 10.50
N ILE A 153 -7.98 -5.12 9.83
CA ILE A 153 -7.81 -5.12 8.37
C ILE A 153 -7.15 -6.42 7.88
N SER A 154 -6.40 -7.12 8.75
CA SER A 154 -5.80 -8.39 8.37
C SER A 154 -6.80 -9.50 8.08
N LYS A 155 -8.03 -9.35 8.58
CA LYS A 155 -9.16 -10.27 8.33
C LYS A 155 -9.89 -10.04 7.02
N PHE A 156 -9.51 -9.02 6.24
CA PHE A 156 -10.11 -8.80 4.92
C PHE A 156 -9.71 -9.95 3.99
N SER A 157 -10.67 -10.85 3.77
CA SER A 157 -10.47 -12.07 2.98
C SER A 157 -10.22 -11.77 1.51
N ALA A 158 -9.62 -12.73 0.81
CA ALA A 158 -9.43 -12.66 -0.63
C ALA A 158 -10.76 -12.49 -1.38
N LEU A 159 -11.83 -13.13 -0.89
CA LEU A 159 -13.18 -12.96 -1.43
C LEU A 159 -13.74 -11.55 -1.21
N SER A 160 -13.46 -10.92 -0.06
CA SER A 160 -13.87 -9.53 0.19
C SER A 160 -13.17 -8.57 -0.77
N GLN A 161 -11.86 -8.79 -0.97
CA GLN A 161 -11.06 -8.02 -1.93
C GLN A 161 -11.59 -8.21 -3.36
N MET A 162 -11.88 -9.44 -3.78
CA MET A 162 -12.45 -9.75 -5.09
C MET A 162 -13.84 -9.12 -5.30
N ASP A 163 -14.70 -9.17 -4.29
CA ASP A 163 -16.04 -8.56 -4.35
C ASP A 163 -15.96 -7.04 -4.57
N PHE A 164 -15.15 -6.34 -3.78
CA PHE A 164 -15.00 -4.90 -3.93
C PHE A 164 -14.24 -4.51 -5.20
N TYR A 165 -13.23 -5.29 -5.61
CA TYR A 165 -12.59 -5.14 -6.91
C TYR A 165 -13.63 -5.16 -8.04
N MET A 166 -14.54 -6.13 -8.03
CA MET A 166 -15.59 -6.22 -9.04
C MET A 166 -16.58 -5.06 -8.95
N GLN A 167 -16.87 -4.51 -7.78
CA GLN A 167 -17.65 -3.27 -7.65
C GLN A 167 -16.98 -2.11 -8.39
N VAL A 168 -15.67 -1.91 -8.18
CA VAL A 168 -14.90 -0.85 -8.86
C VAL A 168 -14.85 -1.10 -10.38
N GLN A 169 -14.59 -2.34 -10.78
CA GLN A 169 -14.49 -2.74 -12.19
C GLN A 169 -15.81 -2.54 -12.94
N LYS A 170 -16.95 -2.94 -12.35
CA LYS A 170 -18.28 -2.82 -12.97
C LYS A 170 -18.75 -1.37 -13.04
N PHE A 171 -18.60 -0.63 -11.94
CA PHE A 171 -19.34 0.63 -11.76
C PHE A 171 -18.54 1.90 -11.99
N TYR A 172 -17.20 1.84 -11.99
CA TYR A 172 -16.36 3.01 -12.27
C TYR A 172 -15.54 2.88 -13.55
N VAL A 173 -14.91 1.74 -13.76
CA VAL A 173 -13.87 1.58 -14.78
C VAL A 173 -14.45 1.24 -16.15
N THR A 174 -13.81 1.76 -17.20
CA THR A 174 -14.10 1.43 -18.61
C THR A 174 -12.91 0.79 -19.32
N HIS A 175 -11.69 1.02 -18.80
CA HIS A 175 -10.51 0.23 -19.12
C HIS A 175 -10.41 -0.98 -18.20
N ASN A 176 -9.42 -1.00 -17.30
CA ASN A 176 -9.19 -2.07 -16.34
C ASN A 176 -8.88 -1.52 -14.95
N THR A 177 -9.25 -2.28 -13.93
CA THR A 177 -8.90 -2.02 -12.53
C THR A 177 -7.66 -2.86 -12.26
N SER A 178 -6.49 -2.24 -12.14
CA SER A 178 -5.31 -2.99 -11.72
C SER A 178 -5.42 -3.34 -10.24
N ALA A 179 -5.11 -4.59 -9.93
CA ALA A 179 -5.47 -5.22 -8.69
C ALA A 179 -4.44 -6.29 -8.31
N THR A 180 -4.09 -6.34 -7.04
CA THR A 180 -3.40 -7.47 -6.41
C THR A 180 -4.30 -7.98 -5.30
N ILE A 181 -4.81 -9.21 -5.47
CA ILE A 181 -5.58 -9.89 -4.42
C ILE A 181 -4.61 -10.69 -3.57
N GLU A 182 -4.58 -10.38 -2.28
CA GLU A 182 -3.77 -11.07 -1.31
C GLU A 182 -4.56 -12.20 -0.66
N LEU A 183 -4.01 -13.42 -0.69
CA LEU A 183 -4.70 -14.61 -0.24
C LEU A 183 -3.84 -15.52 0.64
N ARG A 184 -4.49 -16.24 1.54
CA ARG A 184 -3.87 -17.35 2.28
C ARG A 184 -4.19 -18.68 1.62
N GLU A 185 -3.46 -19.71 2.02
CA GLU A 185 -3.60 -21.07 1.47
C GLU A 185 -5.05 -21.58 1.55
N GLN A 186 -5.70 -21.42 2.71
CA GLN A 186 -7.09 -21.86 2.90
C GLN A 186 -8.12 -21.06 2.07
N GLU A 187 -7.72 -19.93 1.48
CA GLU A 187 -8.60 -19.09 0.66
C GLU A 187 -8.50 -19.42 -0.84
N ILE A 188 -7.53 -20.25 -1.26
CA ILE A 188 -7.23 -20.56 -2.67
C ILE A 188 -8.48 -21.13 -3.39
N GLU A 189 -9.06 -22.21 -2.87
CA GLU A 189 -10.18 -22.90 -3.52
C GLU A 189 -11.43 -22.02 -3.67
N ALA A 190 -11.75 -21.28 -2.60
CA ALA A 190 -12.90 -20.39 -2.61
C ALA A 190 -12.70 -19.22 -3.58
N LEU A 191 -11.51 -18.63 -3.63
CA LEU A 191 -11.17 -17.57 -4.58
C LEU A 191 -11.18 -18.10 -6.02
N GLY A 192 -10.59 -19.27 -6.27
CA GLY A 192 -10.56 -19.90 -7.58
C GLY A 192 -11.96 -20.18 -8.12
N THR A 193 -12.83 -20.74 -7.28
CA THR A 193 -14.26 -20.94 -7.60
C THR A 193 -14.93 -19.61 -7.95
N ARG A 194 -14.73 -18.57 -7.13
CA ARG A 194 -15.34 -17.26 -7.37
C ARG A 194 -14.86 -16.62 -8.67
N ILE A 195 -13.57 -16.72 -8.99
CA ILE A 195 -13.01 -16.23 -10.27
C ILE A 195 -13.66 -16.97 -11.44
N TYR A 196 -13.75 -18.30 -11.36
CA TYR A 196 -14.41 -19.12 -12.38
C TYR A 196 -15.87 -18.70 -12.60
N GLU A 197 -16.66 -18.56 -11.53
CA GLU A 197 -18.05 -18.13 -11.59
C GLU A 197 -18.18 -16.73 -12.22
N THR A 198 -17.33 -15.80 -11.81
CA THR A 198 -17.31 -14.42 -12.36
C THR A 198 -17.09 -14.44 -13.88
N ILE A 199 -16.21 -15.32 -14.38
CA ILE A 199 -15.93 -15.47 -15.82
C ILE A 199 -17.09 -16.18 -16.52
N ARG A 200 -17.57 -17.30 -15.98
CA ARG A 200 -18.67 -18.11 -16.54
C ARG A 200 -19.93 -17.28 -16.71
N ASP A 201 -20.23 -16.44 -15.73
CA ASP A 201 -21.46 -15.65 -15.65
C ASP A 201 -21.31 -14.25 -16.29
N ASP A 202 -20.20 -13.99 -16.99
CA ASP A 202 -19.87 -12.73 -17.68
C ASP A 202 -20.06 -11.49 -16.80
N GLU A 203 -19.64 -11.58 -15.53
CA GLU A 203 -19.79 -10.50 -14.57
C GLU A 203 -18.83 -9.32 -14.82
N GLY A 204 -17.89 -9.44 -15.76
CA GLY A 204 -16.99 -8.37 -16.18
C GLY A 204 -15.55 -8.83 -16.32
N TYR A 205 -14.75 -8.00 -16.97
CA TYR A 205 -13.33 -8.31 -17.24
C TYR A 205 -12.51 -8.39 -15.94
N ILE A 206 -11.71 -9.45 -15.81
CA ILE A 206 -10.84 -9.68 -14.66
C ILE A 206 -9.38 -9.55 -15.11
N SER A 207 -8.62 -8.68 -14.44
CA SER A 207 -7.16 -8.63 -14.57
C SER A 207 -6.56 -8.30 -13.21
N VAL A 208 -6.29 -9.37 -12.48
CA VAL A 208 -5.80 -9.34 -11.10
C VAL A 208 -4.49 -10.14 -11.03
N ALA A 209 -3.52 -9.63 -10.28
CA ALA A 209 -2.41 -10.43 -9.78
C ALA A 209 -2.84 -11.10 -8.48
N LEU A 210 -2.36 -12.33 -8.25
CA LEU A 210 -2.57 -13.04 -7.00
C LEU A 210 -1.25 -13.06 -6.23
N LEU A 211 -1.29 -12.69 -4.95
CA LEU A 211 -0.09 -12.65 -4.11
C LEU A 211 -0.35 -13.41 -2.81
N ALA A 212 0.56 -14.32 -2.45
CA ALA A 212 0.50 -15.00 -1.18
C ALA A 212 0.63 -13.99 -0.04
N ARG A 213 -0.30 -14.06 0.91
CA ARG A 213 -0.28 -13.27 2.13
C ARG A 213 0.33 -14.10 3.24
N PHE A 214 1.49 -13.68 3.72
CA PHE A 214 2.14 -14.29 4.87
C PHE A 214 1.70 -13.54 6.13
N ASP A 215 1.03 -14.25 7.03
CA ASP A 215 0.71 -13.71 8.38
C ASP A 215 1.92 -13.81 9.33
N ASP A 216 2.87 -14.69 9.02
CA ASP A 216 4.07 -14.85 9.82
C ASP A 216 5.10 -13.76 9.51
N HIS A 217 4.96 -12.63 10.20
CA HIS A 217 5.90 -11.51 10.15
C HIS A 217 7.34 -11.90 10.55
N GLN A 218 7.56 -13.08 11.16
CA GLN A 218 8.90 -13.55 11.54
C GLN A 218 9.71 -14.03 10.33
N THR A 219 9.04 -14.40 9.23
CA THR A 219 9.73 -14.89 8.01
C THR A 219 10.46 -13.77 7.27
N PHE A 220 10.01 -12.52 7.42
CA PHE A 220 10.59 -11.35 6.74
C PHE A 220 10.87 -10.23 7.76
N PRO A 221 12.03 -10.23 8.43
CA PRO A 221 12.37 -9.18 9.38
C PRO A 221 12.43 -7.82 8.68
N ARG A 222 12.03 -6.72 9.35
CA ARG A 222 12.07 -5.35 8.81
C ARG A 222 11.20 -5.14 7.56
N LEU A 223 9.92 -5.57 7.63
CA LEU A 223 8.95 -5.35 6.55
C LEU A 223 8.85 -3.87 6.16
N PRO A 224 8.61 -3.56 4.86
CA PRO A 224 8.41 -2.18 4.41
C PRO A 224 7.21 -1.50 5.05
N PHE A 225 6.21 -2.27 5.46
CA PHE A 225 5.05 -1.86 6.24
C PHE A 225 4.91 -2.82 7.42
N GLU A 226 5.17 -2.33 8.64
CA GLU A 226 4.99 -3.14 9.85
C GLU A 226 3.81 -2.61 10.65
N PRO A 227 2.70 -3.37 10.76
CA PRO A 227 1.56 -2.98 11.57
C PRO A 227 1.95 -2.72 13.03
N ILE A 228 1.46 -1.63 13.60
CA ILE A 228 1.68 -1.28 15.01
C ILE A 228 0.37 -0.88 15.69
N THR A 229 0.33 -1.07 17.00
CA THR A 229 -0.80 -0.59 17.82
C THR A 229 -0.81 0.93 17.90
N LYS A 230 -1.97 1.51 18.28
CA LYS A 230 -2.10 2.93 18.58
C LYS A 230 -1.12 3.40 19.65
N GLN A 231 -0.98 2.64 20.73
CA GLN A 231 -0.05 2.96 21.82
C GLN A 231 1.42 3.00 21.33
N GLN A 232 1.83 2.04 20.48
CA GLN A 232 3.16 2.05 19.88
C GLN A 232 3.36 3.25 18.95
N TYR A 233 2.38 3.56 18.10
CA TYR A 233 2.42 4.74 17.24
C TYR A 233 2.59 6.03 18.04
N GLU A 234 1.77 6.22 19.07
CA GLU A 234 1.83 7.40 19.95
C GLU A 234 3.19 7.50 20.65
N LYS A 235 3.70 6.37 21.17
CA LYS A 235 5.04 6.30 21.78
C LYS A 235 6.12 6.72 20.78
N LEU A 236 6.15 6.12 19.58
CA LEU A 236 7.13 6.41 18.55
C LEU A 236 7.07 7.87 18.11
N MET A 237 5.86 8.43 17.97
CA MET A 237 5.68 9.85 17.63
C MET A 237 6.20 10.79 18.73
N GLN A 238 6.06 10.42 20.01
CA GLN A 238 6.67 11.18 21.11
C GLN A 238 8.19 11.06 21.08
N GLU A 239 8.74 9.88 20.85
CA GLU A 239 10.18 9.70 20.71
C GLU A 239 10.76 10.49 19.54
N VAL A 240 10.07 10.56 18.40
CA VAL A 240 10.45 11.43 17.28
C VAL A 240 10.53 12.88 17.74
N LYS A 241 9.54 13.38 18.50
CA LYS A 241 9.58 14.75 19.04
C LYS A 241 10.72 14.97 20.02
N MET A 242 11.04 13.98 20.87
CA MET A 242 12.12 14.08 21.84
C MET A 242 13.52 14.10 21.18
N ARG A 243 13.72 13.32 20.11
CA ARG A 243 14.99 13.27 19.37
C ARG A 243 15.19 14.42 18.38
N ARG A 244 14.09 15.07 17.97
CA ARG A 244 14.09 16.10 16.94
C ARG A 244 14.94 17.31 17.33
N GLN A 245 15.89 17.66 16.46
CA GLN A 245 16.77 18.83 16.62
C GLN A 245 16.21 20.07 15.92
N THR A 246 15.37 19.91 14.89
CA THR A 246 14.76 21.01 14.12
C THR A 246 13.31 20.72 13.77
N HIS A 247 12.47 21.75 13.75
CA HIS A 247 11.04 21.66 13.38
C HIS A 247 10.79 21.81 11.88
N ASP A 248 11.82 22.15 11.11
CA ASP A 248 11.76 22.28 9.66
C ASP A 248 12.69 21.24 9.01
N PHE A 249 12.10 20.36 8.21
CA PHE A 249 12.83 19.31 7.50
C PHE A 249 13.76 19.89 6.44
N HIS A 250 13.37 21.00 5.79
CA HIS A 250 14.24 21.65 4.81
C HIS A 250 15.53 22.16 5.47
N THR A 251 15.41 22.77 6.65
CA THR A 251 16.57 23.15 7.46
C THR A 251 17.46 21.95 7.81
N ALA A 252 16.89 20.79 8.17
CA ALA A 252 17.68 19.57 8.40
C ALA A 252 18.44 19.14 7.13
N LEU A 253 17.74 19.09 5.99
CA LEU A 253 18.29 18.66 4.71
C LEU A 253 19.42 19.57 4.22
N SER A 254 19.26 20.89 4.35
CA SER A 254 20.26 21.88 3.92
C SER A 254 21.63 21.74 4.60
N ARG A 255 21.72 21.02 5.72
CA ARG A 255 23.01 20.72 6.39
C ARG A 255 23.82 19.65 5.68
N TYR A 256 23.17 18.84 4.85
CA TYR A 256 23.73 17.66 4.19
C TYR A 256 23.65 17.74 2.67
N ASP A 257 22.80 18.61 2.13
CA ASP A 257 22.66 18.87 0.69
C ASP A 257 23.79 19.79 0.19
N PHE A 258 24.92 19.19 -0.15
CA PHE A 258 26.10 19.89 -0.68
C PHE A 258 26.14 20.00 -2.21
N GLY A 259 25.00 19.80 -2.89
CA GLY A 259 24.89 19.86 -4.36
C GLY A 259 24.81 18.47 -5.01
N GLU A 260 25.10 18.40 -6.32
CA GLU A 260 24.98 17.16 -7.10
C GLU A 260 25.96 16.08 -6.64
N LEU A 261 25.46 15.18 -5.78
CA LEU A 261 26.05 13.88 -5.56
C LEU A 261 25.57 12.96 -6.69
N MET A 262 26.49 12.48 -7.55
CA MET A 262 26.21 11.41 -8.53
C MET A 262 26.03 10.08 -7.79
N GLU A 263 24.99 9.96 -6.96
CA GLU A 263 24.72 8.76 -6.22
C GLU A 263 23.36 8.20 -6.59
N VAL A 264 23.40 7.01 -7.18
CA VAL A 264 22.21 6.24 -7.56
C VAL A 264 21.62 5.68 -6.26
N GLY A 265 20.36 6.02 -5.97
CA GLY A 265 19.62 5.41 -4.86
C GLY A 265 19.55 3.87 -5.02
N PRO A 266 19.22 3.13 -3.96
CA PRO A 266 19.15 1.67 -4.02
C PRO A 266 18.24 1.22 -5.18
N ALA A 267 18.74 0.33 -6.02
CA ALA A 267 18.00 -0.20 -7.16
C ALA A 267 16.74 -0.92 -6.66
N GLY A 268 15.57 -0.48 -7.13
CA GLY A 268 14.32 -1.12 -6.81
C GLY A 268 14.24 -2.48 -7.50
N CYS A 269 14.22 -3.57 -6.71
CA CYS A 269 13.91 -4.93 -7.16
C CYS A 269 14.66 -5.40 -8.43
N ASP A 270 15.96 -5.11 -8.55
CA ASP A 270 16.85 -5.74 -9.55
C ASP A 270 17.44 -7.06 -9.05
N SER A 271 17.04 -7.52 -7.86
CA SER A 271 17.51 -8.80 -7.37
C SER A 271 16.64 -9.90 -7.97
N ASP A 272 17.20 -10.65 -8.91
CA ASP A 272 16.74 -11.98 -9.35
C ASP A 272 16.66 -13.02 -8.20
N LYS A 273 16.59 -12.58 -6.94
CA LYS A 273 16.48 -13.39 -5.73
C LYS A 273 15.11 -14.07 -5.56
N CYS A 274 14.17 -13.81 -6.48
CA CYS A 274 12.93 -14.59 -6.61
C CYS A 274 13.05 -15.73 -7.62
N MET A 275 14.20 -15.92 -8.26
CA MET A 275 14.46 -17.06 -9.13
C MET A 275 14.80 -18.28 -8.28
N LEU A 276 14.21 -19.43 -8.62
CA LEU A 276 14.55 -20.72 -8.03
C LEU A 276 16.06 -20.96 -8.19
N PRO A 277 16.73 -21.63 -7.23
CA PRO A 277 18.13 -21.97 -7.38
C PRO A 277 18.33 -22.77 -8.68
N GLU A 278 19.30 -22.36 -9.50
CA GLU A 278 19.65 -23.08 -10.72
C GLU A 278 20.05 -24.51 -10.35
N GLU A 279 19.32 -25.50 -10.88
CA GLU A 279 19.77 -26.89 -10.84
C GLU A 279 21.04 -27.00 -11.69
N ASN A 280 22.16 -27.30 -11.05
CA ASN A 280 23.41 -27.58 -11.76
C ASN A 280 23.15 -28.71 -12.76
N PRO A 281 23.46 -28.53 -14.06
CA PRO A 281 23.36 -29.62 -15.02
C PRO A 281 24.33 -30.72 -14.62
N ASN A 282 23.81 -31.96 -14.50
CA ASN A 282 24.63 -33.18 -14.41
C ASN A 282 25.47 -33.38 -15.67
#